data_AF-A0A2M6YM87-F1
#
_entry.id   AF-A0A2M6YM87-F1
#
_cell.length_a   1.000
_cell.length_b   1.000
_cell.length_c   1.000
_cell.angle_alpha   90.00
_cell.angle_beta   90.00
_cell.angle_gamma   90.00
#
_symmetry.space_group_name_H-M   'P 1'
#
loop_
_entity.id
_entity.type
_entity.pdbx_description
1 polymer ?
#
loop_
_entity_poly.entity_id
_entity_poly.type
_entity_poly.pdbx_seq_one_letter_code
_entity_poly.pdbx_strand_id
1 'polypeptide(L)' 'MERVDLHLSKLTVAQKLDLMEAIWDDLARQDKTLEAPDWHEEVLKDREKALAVGNATISDWDEAKDRIKRNVS' A
#
# COMPACT_ATOMS: atom_id res chain seq x y z
N MET A 1 -3.53 -21.98 -11.69
CA MET A 1 -2.66 -20.81 -11.48
C MET A 1 -1.23 -21.30 -11.56
N GLU A 2 -0.46 -20.79 -12.53
CA GLU A 2 0.95 -21.13 -12.63
C GLU A 2 1.70 -20.52 -11.44
N ARG A 3 2.58 -21.28 -10.81
CA ARG A 3 3.45 -20.76 -9.76
C ARG A 3 4.80 -20.41 -10.36
N VAL A 4 5.30 -19.24 -10.01
CA VAL A 4 6.70 -18.88 -10.26
C VAL A 4 7.55 -19.60 -9.22
N ASP A 5 8.48 -20.44 -9.68
CA ASP A 5 9.47 -21.09 -8.80
C ASP A 5 10.73 -20.21 -8.72
N LEU A 6 10.88 -19.50 -7.61
CA LEU A 6 12.06 -18.69 -7.30
C LEU A 6 12.77 -19.29 -6.09
N HIS A 7 14.08 -19.49 -6.19
CA HIS A 7 14.92 -19.90 -5.06
C HIS A 7 15.15 -18.75 -4.06
N LEU A 8 14.07 -18.24 -3.45
CA LEU A 8 14.10 -17.10 -2.54
C LEU A 8 15.03 -17.32 -1.34
N SER A 9 15.26 -18.57 -0.93
CA SER A 9 16.21 -18.92 0.13
C SER A 9 17.66 -18.54 -0.20
N LYS A 10 18.01 -18.39 -1.48
CA LYS A 10 19.36 -18.00 -1.94
C LYS A 10 19.53 -16.48 -2.01
N LEU A 11 18.46 -15.70 -1.87
CA LEU A 11 18.51 -14.24 -1.90
C LEU A 11 18.79 -13.68 -0.50
N THR A 12 19.64 -12.66 -0.44
CA THR A 12 19.77 -11.82 0.74
C THR A 12 18.47 -11.03 0.99
N VAL A 13 18.30 -10.49 2.19
CA VAL A 13 17.13 -9.65 2.51
C VAL A 13 17.03 -8.46 1.54
N ALA A 14 18.14 -7.78 1.26
CA ALA A 14 18.17 -6.66 0.32
C ALA A 14 17.69 -7.07 -1.09
N GLN A 15 18.15 -8.22 -1.60
CA GLN A 15 17.71 -8.73 -2.90
C GLN A 15 16.23 -9.13 -2.93
N LYS A 16 15.68 -9.58 -1.80
CA LYS A 16 14.24 -9.86 -1.70
C LYS A 16 13.41 -8.58 -1.73
N LEU A 17 13.88 -7.53 -1.07
CA LEU A 17 13.22 -6.22 -1.06
C LEU A 17 13.26 -5.59 -2.46
N ASP A 18 14.42 -5.61 -3.12
CA ASP A 18 14.58 -5.14 -4.51
C ASP A 18 13.67 -5.91 -5.48
N LEU A 19 13.61 -7.25 -5.37
CA LEU A 19 12.68 -8.06 -6.16
C LEU A 19 11.21 -7.68 -5.89
N MET A 20 10.84 -7.44 -4.63
CA MET A 20 9.49 -7.02 -4.27
C MET A 20 9.13 -5.66 -4.88
N GLU A 21 10.06 -4.70 -4.85
CA GLU A 21 9.90 -3.39 -5.48
C GLU A 21 9.75 -3.51 -7.00
N ALA A 22 10.59 -4.32 -7.66
CA ALA A 22 10.50 -4.52 -9.11
C ALA A 22 9.17 -5.15 -9.54
N ILE A 23 8.66 -6.12 -8.76
CA ILE A 23 7.34 -6.71 -8.98
C ILE A 23 6.25 -5.65 -8.79
N TRP A 24 6.33 -4.87 -7.71
CA TRP A 24 5.34 -3.85 -7.41
C TRP A 24 5.28 -2.76 -8.48
N ASP A 25 6.43 -2.29 -8.97
CA ASP A 25 6.53 -1.33 -10.05
C ASP A 25 5.93 -1.87 -11.36
N ASP A 26 6.14 -3.15 -11.67
CA ASP A 26 5.55 -3.76 -12.86
C ASP A 26 4.02 -3.84 -12.78
N LEU A 27 3.50 -4.28 -11.62
CA LEU A 27 2.06 -4.35 -11.36
C LEU A 27 1.41 -2.96 -11.40
N ALA A 28 2.05 -1.95 -10.80
CA ALA A 28 1.54 -0.58 -10.77
C ALA A 28 1.44 0.06 -12.16
N ARG A 29 2.26 -0.37 -13.13
CA ARG A 29 2.17 0.09 -14.53
C ARG A 29 0.96 -0.51 -15.27
N GLN A 30 0.41 -1.62 -14.79
CA GLN A 30 -0.73 -2.31 -15.38
C GLN A 30 -2.09 -1.87 -14.78
N ASP A 31 -2.18 -0.60 -14.37
CA ASP A 31 -3.31 0.05 -13.66
C ASP A 31 -4.70 -0.13 -14.32
N LYS A 32 -4.77 -0.64 -15.56
CA LYS A 32 -6.02 -0.83 -16.30
C LYS A 32 -6.67 -2.21 -16.15
N THR A 33 -6.01 -3.18 -15.50
CA THR A 33 -6.53 -4.57 -15.44
C THR A 33 -7.08 -4.99 -14.09
N LEU A 34 -6.88 -4.20 -13.03
CA LEU A 34 -7.40 -4.54 -11.71
C LEU A 34 -8.59 -3.64 -11.36
N GLU A 35 -9.80 -4.19 -11.45
CA GLU A 35 -10.99 -3.51 -10.94
C GLU A 35 -10.84 -3.33 -9.43
N ALA A 36 -11.07 -2.11 -8.96
CA ALA A 36 -11.13 -1.86 -7.52
C ALA A 36 -12.28 -2.70 -6.92
N PRO A 37 -12.08 -3.34 -5.76
CA PRO A 37 -13.17 -4.05 -5.09
C PRO A 37 -14.36 -3.12 -4.80
N ASP A 38 -15.58 -3.64 -4.88
CA ASP A 38 -16.81 -2.86 -4.65
C ASP A 38 -16.81 -2.08 -3.32
N TRP A 39 -16.26 -2.69 -2.27
CA TRP A 39 -16.18 -2.07 -0.93
C TRP A 39 -15.26 -0.84 -0.88
N HIS A 40 -14.34 -0.69 -1.85
CA HIS A 40 -13.36 0.38 -1.84
C HIS A 40 -14.03 1.75 -1.98
N GLU A 41 -15.06 1.85 -2.82
CA GLU A 41 -15.83 3.08 -2.99
C GLU A 41 -16.53 3.49 -1.69
N GLU A 42 -17.13 2.53 -0.98
CA GLU A 42 -17.82 2.77 0.29
C GLU A 42 -16.86 3.34 1.34
N VAL A 43 -15.68 2.75 1.48
CA VAL A 43 -14.64 3.23 2.40
C VAL A 43 -14.18 4.65 2.07
N LEU A 44 -14.03 4.98 0.78
CA LEU A 44 -13.64 6.33 0.36
C LEU A 44 -14.74 7.35 0.71
N LYS A 45 -16.01 7.05 0.41
CA LYS A 45 -17.15 7.90 0.76
C LYS A 45 -17.26 8.14 2.27
N ASP A 46 -17.06 7.11 3.07
CA ASP A 46 -17.10 7.23 4.53
C ASP A 46 -15.96 8.12 5.05
N ARG A 47 -14.75 8.00 4.49
CA ARG A 47 -13.61 8.85 4.85
C ARG A 47 -13.81 10.30 4.44
N GLU A 48 -14.33 10.55 3.24
CA GLU A 48 -14.66 11.90 2.76
C GLU A 48 -15.72 12.56 3.65
N LYS A 49 -16.77 11.81 4.01
CA LYS A 49 -17.81 12.30 4.92
C LYS A 49 -17.24 12.62 6.30
N ALA A 50 -16.40 11.74 6.85
CA ALA A 50 -15.74 11.96 8.14
C ALA A 50 -14.87 13.23 8.13
N LEU A 51 -14.15 13.47 7.03
CA LEU A 51 -13.37 14.69 6.85
C LEU A 51 -14.28 15.93 6.77
N ALA A 52 -15.36 15.87 6.00
CA ALA A 52 -16.29 16.99 5.82
C ALA A 52 -16.99 17.42 7.12
N VAL A 53 -17.27 16.47 8.02
CA VAL A 53 -17.87 16.75 9.35
C VAL A 53 -16.84 17.02 10.45
N GLY A 54 -15.54 17.03 10.13
CA GLY A 54 -14.47 17.31 11.09
C GLY A 54 -14.09 16.14 12.00
N ASN A 55 -14.56 14.92 11.70
CA ASN A 55 -14.22 13.70 12.45
C ASN A 55 -12.92 13.03 11.95
N ALA A 56 -12.33 13.53 10.87
CA ALA A 56 -11.03 13.10 10.37
C ALA A 56 -10.17 14.33 10.04
N THR A 57 -8.85 14.18 10.13
CA THR A 57 -7.88 15.23 9.79
C THR A 57 -6.94 14.74 8.70
N ILE A 58 -6.51 15.67 7.86
CA ILE A 58 -5.42 15.45 6.91
C ILE A 58 -4.12 15.79 7.63
N SER A 59 -3.11 14.93 7.48
CA SER A 59 -1.75 15.22 7.94
C SER A 59 -0.79 15.15 6.77
N ASP A 60 0.27 15.95 6.83
CA ASP A 60 1.41 15.78 5.95
C ASP A 60 2.00 14.35 6.07
N TRP A 61 2.59 13.85 4.99
CA TRP A 61 3.11 12.48 4.96
C TRP A 61 4.27 12.26 5.94
N ASP A 62 5.17 13.23 6.09
CA ASP A 62 6.29 13.12 7.02
C ASP A 62 5.79 13.23 8.48
N GLU A 63 4.81 14.09 8.74
CA GLU A 63 4.14 14.17 10.05
C GLU A 63 3.45 12.83 10.41
N ALA A 64 2.78 12.21 9.45
CA ALA A 64 2.14 10.91 9.64
C ALA A 64 3.15 9.82 10.00
N LYS A 65 4.30 9.76 9.30
CA LYS A 65 5.38 8.82 9.60
C LYS A 65 5.90 9.01 11.02
N ASP A 66 6.15 10.25 11.43
CA ASP A 66 6.68 10.55 12.76
C ASP A 66 5.68 10.21 13.87
N ARG A 67 4.39 10.41 13.63
CA ARG A 67 3.32 9.95 14.55
C ARG A 67 3.29 8.42 14.65
N ILE A 68 3.37 7.69 13.54
CA ILE A 68 3.36 6.22 13.54
C ILE A 68 4.58 5.68 14.27
N LYS A 69 5.79 6.18 13.97
CA LYS A 69 7.02 5.74 14.64
C LYS A 69 6.95 5.90 16.16
N ARG A 70 6.36 6.99 16.65
CA ARG A 70 6.18 7.24 18.09
C ARG A 70 5.20 6.27 18.76
N ASN A 71 4.23 5.73 18.03
CA ASN A 71 3.16 4.89 18.57
C ASN A 71 3.41 3.39 18.42
N VAL A 72 4.40 2.99 17.61
CA VAL A 72 4.73 1.58 17.32
C VAL A 72 6.03 1.14 18.02
N SER A 73 6.81 2.08 18.56
CA SER A 73 8.03 1.80 19.33
C SER A 73 7.75 1.69 20.83
#